data_AF-A0A8X8LAF0-F1
#
_entry.id   AF-A0A8X8LAF0-F1
#
_cell.length_a   1.000
_cell.length_b   1.000
_cell.length_c   1.000
_cell.angle_alpha   90.00
_cell.angle_beta   90.00
_cell.angle_gamma   90.00
#
_symmetry.space_group_name_H-M   'P 1'
#
loop_
_entity.id
_entity.type
_entity.pdbx_description
1 polymer ?
#
loop_
_entity_poly.entity_id
_entity_poly.type
_entity_poly.pdbx_seq_one_letter_code
_entity_poly.pdbx_strand_id
1 'polypeptide(L)'
;MSWSLYQPDPNEEQRLWVDKLFEWGADLIFGSHPHVLQPYEFREWVAEGRFRQGVVIYSLGNFISNQREKPRDIGGILTVNLTKVGNQARIGDVDFIPTYVHRYWQNGQRAYLVLPMDEMLEHRSYPQLTGKDYDLLHHRYQQTLKHVSPAEKLIKQEPPDQIDY
;
A
#
# COMPACT_ATOMS: atom_id res chain seq x y z
N MET A 1 21.60 8.19 -2.90
CA MET A 1 20.22 7.85 -2.53
C MET A 1 20.28 6.96 -1.32
N SER A 2 20.10 7.52 -0.12
CA SER A 2 20.10 6.74 1.11
C SER A 2 18.65 6.54 1.53
N TRP A 3 18.00 5.55 0.93
CA TRP A 3 16.69 5.08 1.37
C TRP A 3 16.82 4.59 2.82
N SER A 4 16.14 5.23 3.76
CA SER A 4 16.13 4.79 5.14
C SER A 4 15.44 3.43 5.23
N LEU A 5 16.24 2.36 5.37
CA LEU A 5 15.81 0.96 5.22
C LEU A 5 14.71 0.49 6.18
N TYR A 6 14.50 1.19 7.30
CA TYR A 6 13.66 0.70 8.40
C TYR A 6 12.75 1.76 9.03
N GLN A 7 12.61 2.93 8.40
CA GLN A 7 11.75 4.00 8.92
C GLN A 7 10.30 3.78 8.46
N PRO A 8 9.31 3.86 9.36
CA PRO A 8 7.90 3.64 9.03
C PRO A 8 7.32 4.76 8.17
N ASP A 9 7.91 5.95 8.21
CA ASP A 9 7.49 7.12 7.44
C ASP A 9 8.54 7.50 6.40
N PRO A 10 8.12 8.07 5.25
CA PRO A 10 9.07 8.52 4.25
C PRO A 10 9.84 9.74 4.73
N ASN A 11 11.15 9.71 4.49
CA ASN A 11 12.06 10.79 4.86
C ASN A 11 11.98 11.97 3.87
N GLU A 12 12.65 13.07 4.18
CA GLU A 12 12.63 14.28 3.36
C GLU A 12 13.18 14.06 1.94
N GLU A 13 14.19 13.20 1.76
CA GLU A 13 14.73 12.85 0.44
C GLU A 13 13.67 12.11 -0.40
N GLN A 14 12.95 11.15 0.19
CA GLN A 14 11.87 10.43 -0.48
C GLN A 14 10.74 11.37 -0.90
N ARG A 15 10.31 12.27 -0.01
CA ARG A 15 9.26 13.26 -0.31
C ARG A 15 9.68 14.22 -1.41
N LEU A 16 10.92 14.72 -1.36
CA LEU A 16 11.49 15.60 -2.40
C LEU A 16 11.50 14.94 -3.78
N TRP A 17 11.87 13.66 -3.86
CA TRP A 17 11.88 12.94 -5.14
C TRP A 17 10.47 12.70 -5.67
N VAL A 18 9.53 12.39 -4.79
CA VAL A 18 8.12 12.22 -5.15
C VAL A 18 7.54 13.52 -5.72
N ASP A 19 7.83 14.66 -5.09
CA ASP A 19 7.41 15.98 -5.57
C ASP A 19 7.95 16.23 -7.00
N LYS A 20 9.25 15.99 -7.22
CA LYS A 20 9.86 16.13 -8.56
C LYS A 20 9.26 15.20 -9.60
N LEU A 21 8.92 13.97 -9.24
CA LEU A 21 8.31 13.02 -10.17
C LEU A 21 6.90 13.46 -10.59
N PHE A 22 6.12 14.02 -9.66
CA PHE A 22 4.83 14.63 -10.00
C PHE A 22 5.00 15.86 -10.89
N GLU A 23 5.97 16.74 -10.59
CA GLU A 23 6.30 17.90 -11.43
C GLU A 23 6.72 17.49 -12.84
N TRP A 24 7.44 16.38 -12.99
CA TRP A 24 7.84 15.82 -14.29
C TRP A 24 6.72 15.05 -15.00
N GLY A 25 5.55 14.97 -14.39
CA GLY A 25 4.32 14.53 -15.04
C GLY A 25 3.90 13.10 -14.75
N ALA A 26 4.54 12.41 -13.80
CA ALA A 26 4.04 11.13 -13.31
C ALA A 26 2.68 11.33 -12.61
N ASP A 27 1.75 10.39 -12.80
CA ASP A 27 0.49 10.35 -12.05
C ASP A 27 0.52 9.26 -10.96
N LEU A 28 1.30 8.20 -11.15
CA LEU A 28 1.43 7.08 -10.22
C LEU A 28 2.90 6.77 -9.94
N ILE A 29 3.28 6.74 -8.67
CA ILE A 29 4.65 6.49 -8.21
C ILE A 29 4.66 5.29 -7.27
N PHE A 30 5.45 4.27 -7.65
CA PHE A 30 5.76 3.12 -6.79
C PHE A 30 7.17 3.24 -6.25
N GLY A 31 7.26 3.58 -4.96
CA GLY A 31 8.46 3.45 -4.17
C GLY A 31 8.69 2.00 -3.74
N SER A 32 9.95 1.67 -3.50
CA SER A 32 10.39 0.37 -3.01
C SER A 32 11.62 0.56 -2.12
N HIS A 33 12.13 -0.53 -1.55
CA HIS A 33 13.40 -0.65 -0.82
C HIS A 33 13.33 -0.60 0.72
N PRO A 34 12.56 0.28 1.40
CA PRO A 34 12.37 0.12 2.84
C PRO A 34 11.77 -1.25 3.16
N HIS A 35 12.40 -1.99 4.07
CA HIS A 35 11.93 -3.29 4.57
C HIS A 35 10.73 -3.14 5.54
N VAL A 36 10.11 -1.97 5.55
CA VAL A 36 8.98 -1.58 6.36
C VAL A 36 7.96 -0.94 5.43
N LEU A 37 6.70 -1.26 5.68
CA LEU A 37 5.55 -0.68 5.01
C LEU A 37 5.46 0.82 5.33
N GLN A 38 5.39 1.66 4.29
CA GLN A 38 5.23 3.10 4.38
C GLN A 38 3.87 3.50 3.80
N PRO A 39 3.29 4.65 4.20
CA PRO A 39 1.99 5.09 3.71
C PRO A 39 1.94 5.26 2.20
N TYR A 40 0.73 5.19 1.65
CA TYR A 40 0.44 5.80 0.36
C TYR A 40 -0.27 7.14 0.57
N GLU A 41 -0.11 8.06 -0.38
CA GLU A 41 -0.68 9.40 -0.34
C GLU A 41 -1.36 9.70 -1.68
N PHE A 42 -2.51 10.37 -1.62
CA PHE A 42 -3.09 11.08 -2.75
C PHE A 42 -2.52 12.49 -2.80
N ARG A 43 -2.18 12.95 -3.99
CA ARG A 43 -1.62 14.27 -4.23
C ARG A 43 -2.45 14.98 -5.27
N GLU A 44 -2.79 16.22 -5.00
CA GLU A 44 -3.55 17.09 -5.90
C GLU A 44 -2.73 18.35 -6.17
N TRP A 45 -2.67 18.74 -7.44
CA TRP A 45 -1.94 19.94 -7.85
C TRP A 45 -2.53 20.54 -9.12
N VAL A 46 -2.11 21.76 -9.45
CA VAL A 46 -2.47 22.41 -10.72
C VAL A 46 -1.22 22.49 -11.58
N ALA A 47 -1.28 21.92 -12.78
CA ALA A 47 -0.22 22.01 -13.79
C ALA A 47 -0.79 22.55 -15.09
N GLU A 48 -0.16 23.58 -15.66
CA GLU A 48 -0.62 24.22 -16.91
C GLU A 48 -2.09 24.67 -16.87
N GLY A 49 -2.55 25.15 -15.71
CA GLY A 49 -3.94 25.57 -15.50
C GLY A 49 -4.96 24.43 -15.42
N ARG A 50 -4.51 23.16 -15.38
CA ARG A 50 -5.37 21.97 -15.23
C ARG A 50 -5.14 21.32 -13.88
N PHE A 51 -6.23 20.93 -13.23
CA PHE A 51 -6.19 20.11 -12.03
C PHE A 51 -5.64 18.72 -12.39
N ARG A 52 -4.70 18.24 -11.58
CA ARG A 52 -4.12 16.90 -11.65
C ARG A 52 -4.19 16.24 -10.29
N GLN A 53 -4.29 14.92 -10.33
CA GLN A 53 -4.31 14.08 -9.16
C GLN A 53 -3.42 12.88 -9.41
N GLY A 54 -2.71 12.45 -8.37
CA GLY A 54 -1.75 11.37 -8.42
C GLY A 54 -1.69 10.57 -7.14
N VAL A 55 -1.04 9.42 -7.22
CA VAL A 55 -0.89 8.46 -6.13
C VAL A 55 0.58 8.13 -5.97
N VAL A 56 1.04 8.09 -4.73
CA VAL A 56 2.35 7.58 -4.37
C VAL A 56 2.22 6.54 -3.27
N ILE A 57 2.92 5.41 -3.40
CA ILE A 57 3.22 4.50 -2.29
C ILE A 57 4.72 4.52 -2.09
N TYR A 58 5.22 4.84 -0.89
CA TYR A 58 6.67 4.99 -0.70
C TYR A 58 7.38 3.64 -0.49
N SER A 59 6.70 2.67 0.12
CA SER A 59 7.16 1.28 0.21
C SER A 59 6.00 0.35 0.56
N LEU A 60 5.89 -0.78 -0.13
CA LEU A 60 4.97 -1.87 0.22
C LEU A 60 5.50 -2.80 1.33
N GLY A 61 6.69 -2.50 1.88
CA GLY A 61 7.34 -3.35 2.86
C GLY A 61 7.78 -4.69 2.27
N ASN A 62 7.89 -5.70 3.14
CA ASN A 62 8.31 -7.03 2.72
C ASN A 62 7.11 -7.90 2.34
N PHE A 63 7.05 -8.36 1.09
CA PHE A 63 6.06 -9.36 0.67
C PHE A 63 6.36 -10.75 1.26
N ILE A 64 7.63 -11.16 1.29
CA ILE A 64 8.12 -12.35 2.00
C ILE A 64 9.41 -11.99 2.74
N SER A 65 9.55 -12.41 4.00
CA SER A 65 10.74 -12.08 4.79
C SER A 65 10.99 -13.06 5.94
N ASN A 66 12.26 -13.23 6.28
CA ASN A 66 12.68 -13.85 7.53
C ASN A 66 13.11 -12.82 8.60
N GLN A 67 13.01 -11.52 8.31
CA GLN A 67 13.26 -10.46 9.30
C GLN A 67 12.13 -10.46 10.34
N ARG A 68 12.49 -10.42 11.62
CA ARG A 68 11.54 -10.61 12.75
C ARG A 68 11.38 -9.38 13.63
N GLU A 69 12.23 -8.38 13.44
CA GLU A 69 12.07 -7.10 14.12
C GLU A 69 10.80 -6.45 13.61
N LYS A 70 9.89 -6.11 14.53
CA LYS A 70 8.64 -5.43 14.19
C LYS A 70 8.99 -4.05 13.60
N PRO A 71 8.30 -3.58 12.54
CA PRO A 71 7.20 -4.21 11.80
C PRO A 71 7.63 -4.79 10.43
N ARG A 72 8.76 -5.53 10.37
CA ARG A 72 9.33 -6.06 9.10
C ARG A 72 8.66 -7.35 8.59
N ASP A 73 7.65 -7.84 9.31
CA ASP A 73 6.78 -8.97 8.99
C ASP A 73 5.45 -8.55 8.35
N ILE A 74 5.28 -7.25 8.11
CA ILE A 74 4.12 -6.63 7.49
C ILE A 74 4.51 -6.11 6.10
N GLY A 75 3.64 -6.37 5.14
CA GLY A 75 3.69 -5.77 3.81
C GLY A 75 2.28 -5.41 3.34
N GLY A 76 2.14 -5.15 2.04
CA GLY A 76 0.82 -5.02 1.44
C GLY A 76 0.82 -5.22 -0.06
N ILE A 77 -0.38 -5.47 -0.57
CA ILE A 77 -0.70 -5.50 -1.99
C ILE A 77 -1.52 -4.25 -2.27
N LEU A 78 -1.04 -3.40 -3.18
CA LEU A 78 -1.76 -2.22 -3.64
C LEU A 78 -2.32 -2.51 -5.03
N THR A 79 -3.63 -2.38 -5.18
CA THR A 79 -4.32 -2.44 -6.47
C THR A 79 -4.68 -1.02 -6.86
N VAL A 80 -4.29 -0.60 -8.06
CA VAL A 80 -4.63 0.72 -8.61
C VAL A 80 -5.39 0.49 -9.91
N ASN A 81 -6.65 0.91 -9.94
CA ASN A 81 -7.45 0.86 -11.15
C ASN A 81 -7.10 2.03 -12.05
N LEU A 82 -6.86 1.76 -13.33
CA LEU A 82 -6.54 2.77 -14.33
C LEU A 82 -7.60 2.75 -15.43
N THR A 83 -8.19 3.91 -15.70
CA THR A 83 -9.16 4.09 -16.79
C THR A 83 -8.53 4.93 -17.89
N LYS A 84 -8.68 4.53 -19.15
CA LYS A 84 -8.23 5.32 -20.30
C LYS A 84 -9.41 6.00 -20.98
N VAL A 85 -9.34 7.32 -21.12
CA VAL A 85 -10.32 8.14 -21.87
C VAL A 85 -9.58 8.87 -22.98
N GLY A 86 -9.82 8.48 -24.23
CA GLY A 86 -9.05 8.97 -25.37
C GLY A 86 -7.56 8.67 -25.22
N ASN A 87 -6.71 9.71 -25.22
CA ASN A 87 -5.27 9.59 -25.01
C ASN A 87 -4.82 9.87 -23.57
N GLN A 88 -5.75 9.96 -22.61
CA GLN A 88 -5.44 10.23 -21.21
C GLN A 88 -5.73 9.00 -20.34
N ALA A 89 -4.81 8.66 -19.44
CA ALA A 89 -5.06 7.72 -18.36
C ALA A 89 -5.54 8.50 -17.13
N ARG A 90 -6.42 7.89 -16.33
CA ARG A 90 -6.93 8.41 -15.07
C ARG A 90 -6.81 7.34 -14.00
N ILE A 91 -6.40 7.75 -12.81
CA ILE A 91 -6.38 6.88 -11.64
C ILE A 91 -7.80 6.80 -11.10
N GLY A 92 -8.31 5.57 -10.98
CA GLY A 92 -9.58 5.25 -10.35
C GLY A 92 -9.35 4.78 -8.91
N ASP A 93 -10.11 3.77 -8.50
CA ASP A 93 -10.04 3.24 -7.14
C ASP A 93 -8.65 2.66 -6.83
N VAL A 94 -8.21 2.90 -5.59
CA VAL A 94 -6.99 2.33 -5.02
C VAL A 94 -7.37 1.51 -3.80
N ASP A 95 -7.09 0.21 -3.87
CA ASP A 95 -7.35 -0.74 -2.80
C ASP A 95 -6.04 -1.25 -2.22
N PHE A 96 -6.01 -1.43 -0.90
CA PHE A 96 -4.84 -1.91 -0.19
C PHE A 96 -5.20 -3.13 0.68
N ILE A 97 -4.49 -4.23 0.44
CA ILE A 97 -4.61 -5.47 1.22
C ILE A 97 -3.37 -5.62 2.09
N PRO A 98 -3.48 -5.42 3.42
CA PRO A 98 -2.38 -5.69 4.34
C PRO A 98 -2.00 -7.18 4.32
N THR A 99 -0.70 -7.48 4.24
CA THR A 99 -0.21 -8.86 4.26
C THR A 99 0.68 -9.12 5.48
N TYR A 100 0.53 -10.29 6.09
CA TYR A 100 1.36 -10.76 7.20
C TYR A 100 2.20 -11.97 6.79
N VAL A 101 3.49 -11.97 7.09
CA VAL A 101 4.35 -13.15 6.88
C VAL A 101 4.31 -14.05 8.11
N HIS A 102 3.43 -15.04 8.10
CA HIS A 102 3.37 -16.07 9.12
C HIS A 102 4.50 -17.10 8.91
N ARG A 103 5.25 -17.41 9.98
CA ARG A 103 6.29 -18.44 9.96
C ARG A 103 5.96 -19.53 10.95
N TYR A 104 5.98 -20.76 10.47
CA TYR A 104 5.69 -21.94 11.26
C TYR A 104 6.71 -23.05 10.96
N TRP A 105 6.67 -24.10 11.77
CA TRP A 105 7.48 -25.29 11.55
C TRP A 105 6.67 -26.33 10.80
N GLN A 106 7.25 -26.87 9.74
CA GLN A 106 6.68 -27.97 8.98
C GLN A 106 7.79 -29.00 8.74
N ASN A 107 7.60 -30.24 9.21
CA ASN A 107 8.58 -31.33 9.04
C ASN A 107 10.01 -30.97 9.49
N GLY A 108 10.16 -30.24 10.60
CA GLY A 108 11.46 -29.81 11.11
C GLY A 108 12.14 -28.68 10.33
N GLN A 109 11.48 -28.13 9.30
CA GLN A 109 11.94 -26.99 8.52
C GLN A 109 11.07 -25.76 8.77
N ARG A 110 11.63 -24.57 8.55
CA ARG A 110 10.88 -23.31 8.62
C ARG A 110 10.11 -23.11 7.32
N ALA A 111 8.80 -22.94 7.43
CA ALA A 111 7.92 -22.57 6.34
C ALA A 111 7.38 -21.14 6.55
N TYR A 112 7.04 -20.47 5.45
CA TYR A 112 6.55 -19.09 5.43
C TYR A 112 5.27 -19.04 4.60
N LEU A 113 4.28 -18.31 5.11
CA LEU A 113 3.02 -18.03 4.43
C LEU A 113 2.80 -16.53 4.42
N VAL A 114 2.46 -16.00 3.25
CA VAL A 114 1.98 -14.63 3.11
C VAL A 114 0.47 -14.67 3.24
N LEU A 115 -0.06 -14.01 4.26
CA LEU A 115 -1.46 -14.05 4.64
C LEU A 115 -2.12 -12.69 4.37
N PRO A 116 -3.10 -12.61 3.45
CA PRO A 116 -4.00 -11.46 3.35
C PRO A 116 -4.76 -11.32 4.68
N MET A 117 -4.53 -10.23 5.41
CA MET A 117 -5.03 -10.14 6.79
C MET A 117 -6.56 -10.01 6.86
N ASP A 118 -7.15 -9.34 5.87
CA ASP A 118 -8.60 -9.22 5.69
C ASP A 118 -9.28 -10.58 5.56
N GLU A 119 -8.84 -11.40 4.59
CA GLU A 119 -9.38 -12.74 4.33
C GLU A 119 -9.21 -13.65 5.55
N MET A 120 -8.04 -13.60 6.19
CA MET A 120 -7.77 -14.43 7.38
C MET A 120 -8.67 -14.05 8.55
N LEU A 121 -8.91 -12.75 8.77
CA LEU A 121 -9.74 -12.27 9.86
C LEU A 121 -11.24 -12.51 9.62
N GLU A 122 -11.67 -12.51 8.37
CA GLU A 122 -13.05 -12.81 7.97
C GLU A 122 -13.37 -14.30 8.13
N HIS A 123 -12.56 -15.18 7.56
CA HIS A 123 -12.90 -16.61 7.48
C HIS A 123 -12.39 -17.45 8.66
N ARG A 124 -11.32 -17.01 9.33
CA ARG A 124 -10.68 -17.71 10.47
C ARG A 124 -10.50 -19.22 10.29
N SER A 125 -10.23 -19.66 9.07
CA SER A 125 -10.27 -21.07 8.67
C SER A 125 -8.89 -21.69 8.47
N TYR A 126 -7.80 -20.93 8.64
CA TYR A 126 -6.45 -21.38 8.33
C TYR A 126 -5.89 -22.32 9.41
N PRO A 127 -5.59 -23.61 9.10
CA PRO A 127 -5.21 -24.59 10.12
C PRO A 127 -3.92 -24.28 10.88
N GLN A 128 -3.02 -23.52 10.26
CA GLN A 128 -1.73 -23.15 10.83
C GLN A 128 -1.82 -21.98 11.82
N LEU A 129 -3.00 -21.35 11.99
CA LEU A 129 -3.22 -20.24 12.90
C LEU A 129 -4.02 -20.68 14.13
N THR A 130 -3.54 -20.30 15.30
CA THR A 130 -4.24 -20.47 16.58
C THR A 130 -5.10 -19.24 16.90
N GLY A 131 -5.97 -19.34 17.92
CA GLY A 131 -6.74 -18.17 18.40
C GLY A 131 -5.86 -16.97 18.76
N LYS A 132 -4.70 -17.21 19.39
CA LYS A 132 -3.72 -16.14 19.70
C LYS A 132 -3.12 -15.50 18.46
N ASP A 133 -2.93 -16.28 17.40
CA ASP A 133 -2.42 -15.76 16.13
C ASP A 133 -3.44 -14.84 15.48
N TYR A 134 -4.73 -15.17 15.54
CA TYR A 134 -5.80 -14.29 15.06
C TYR A 134 -5.93 -13.01 15.88
N ASP A 135 -5.76 -13.06 17.20
CA ASP A 135 -5.78 -11.86 18.05
C ASP A 135 -4.62 -10.92 17.70
N LEU A 136 -3.43 -11.49 17.50
CA LEU A 136 -2.27 -10.75 17.02
C LEU A 136 -2.53 -10.15 15.63
N LEU A 137 -3.04 -10.95 14.69
CA LEU A 137 -3.33 -10.54 13.32
C LEU A 137 -4.34 -9.39 13.30
N HIS A 138 -5.38 -9.45 14.14
CA HIS A 138 -6.38 -8.39 14.26
C HIS A 138 -5.75 -7.08 14.75
N HIS A 139 -4.91 -7.15 15.79
CA HIS A 139 -4.20 -5.97 16.28
C HIS A 139 -3.27 -5.38 15.21
N ARG A 140 -2.55 -6.22 14.47
CA ARG A 140 -1.68 -5.78 13.37
C ARG A 140 -2.45 -5.11 12.25
N TYR A 141 -3.54 -5.73 11.82
CA TYR A 141 -4.41 -5.19 10.78
C TYR A 141 -4.87 -3.78 11.10
N GLN A 142 -5.35 -3.55 12.33
CA GLN A 142 -5.79 -2.23 12.80
C GLN A 142 -4.64 -1.21 12.85
N GLN A 143 -3.45 -1.61 13.29
CA GLN A 143 -2.27 -0.75 13.27
C GLN A 143 -1.85 -0.39 11.85
N THR A 144 -1.83 -1.38 10.96
CA THR A 144 -1.44 -1.19 9.56
C THR A 144 -2.39 -0.24 8.85
N LEU A 145 -3.71 -0.44 8.96
CA LEU A 145 -4.68 0.44 8.31
C LEU A 145 -4.57 1.89 8.79
N LYS A 146 -4.32 2.11 10.09
CA LYS A 146 -4.10 3.45 10.64
C LYS A 146 -2.81 4.09 10.13
N HIS A 147 -1.79 3.29 9.82
CA HIS A 147 -0.50 3.76 9.35
C HIS A 147 -0.50 4.08 7.86
N VAL A 148 -1.11 3.22 7.05
CA VAL A 148 -0.96 3.30 5.58
C VAL A 148 -2.10 3.96 4.83
N SER A 149 -3.31 3.99 5.41
CA SER A 149 -4.45 4.57 4.72
C SER A 149 -4.36 6.10 4.79
N PRO A 150 -4.51 6.82 3.66
CA PRO A 150 -4.71 8.25 3.68
C PRO A 150 -5.93 8.59 4.55
N ALA A 151 -5.84 9.68 5.30
CA ALA A 151 -6.99 10.20 6.05
C ALA A 151 -8.17 10.58 5.13
N GLU A 152 -7.88 10.90 3.87
CA GLU A 152 -8.83 11.29 2.83
C GLU A 152 -8.82 10.25 1.71
N LYS A 153 -9.93 9.54 1.53
CA LYS A 153 -10.14 8.68 0.35
C LYS A 153 -10.38 9.59 -0.86
N LEU A 154 -9.93 9.16 -2.04
CA LEU A 154 -10.29 9.81 -3.31
C LEU A 154 -11.78 10.14 -3.34
N ILE A 155 -12.10 11.40 -3.57
CA ILE A 155 -13.47 11.80 -3.90
C ILE A 155 -13.81 11.11 -5.22
N LYS A 156 -14.84 10.25 -5.20
CA LYS A 156 -15.39 9.64 -6.41
C LYS A 156 -15.81 10.76 -7.36
N GLN A 157 -15.05 10.99 -8.42
CA GLN A 157 -15.55 11.81 -9.51
C GLN A 157 -16.56 10.94 -10.27
N GLU A 158 -17.85 11.25 -10.12
CA GLU A 158 -18.87 10.74 -11.03
C GLU A 158 -18.46 11.08 -12.47
N PRO A 159 -18.64 10.17 -13.43
CA PRO A 159 -18.36 10.49 -14.81
C PRO A 159 -19.17 11.74 -15.21
N PRO A 160 -18.58 12.69 -15.94
CA PRO A 160 -19.33 13.84 -16.42
C PRO A 160 -20.49 13.32 -17.27
N ASP A 161 -21.69 13.82 -16.98
CA ASP A 161 -22.93 13.48 -17.66
C ASP A 161 -22.69 13.30 -19.16
N GLN A 162 -23.15 12.17 -19.70
CA GLN A 162 -23.21 11.95 -21.13
C GLN A 162 -23.99 13.11 -21.74
N ILE A 163 -23.30 14.00 -22.46
CA ILE A 163 -23.93 14.98 -23.32
C ILE A 163 -24.58 14.18 -24.44
N ASP A 164 -25.91 14.04 -24.37
CA ASP A 164 -26.75 13.57 -25.46
C ASP A 164 -26.44 14.41 -26.71
N TYR A 165 -26.10 13.72 -27.81
CA TYR A 165 -26.05 14.29 -29.16
C TYR A 165 -27.32 13.95 -29.93
#